data_AF-A0A1M2ZDI5-F1
#
_entry.id   AF-A0A1M2ZDI5-F1
#
_cell.length_a   1.000
_cell.length_b   1.000
_cell.length_c   1.000
_cell.angle_alpha   90.00
_cell.angle_beta   90.00
_cell.angle_gamma   90.00
#
_symmetry.space_group_name_H-M   'P 1'
#
loop_
_entity.id
_entity.type
_entity.pdbx_description
1 polymer ?
#
loop_
_entity_poly.entity_id
_entity_poly.type
_entity_poly.pdbx_seq_one_letter_code
_entity_poly.pdbx_strand_id
1 'polypeptide(L)'
;MAIPATAVPVITSAAVTGSNGHASTGTVWNTASNQYYTLFIQHPYGNTLNANGAFTSAPVGSIGASDYTLAGDGWPTNTKKGNSDPFYNLTVVLTENGVSKTLTGIFDEATQGFASTSNAVKFSGVNYSLTDFNWVRGLSNIVGSHSVGSAVYPHQPIGSKSDYQGAFTINAAGVPEPATWGLMIVGFGGVAGTMRRRRSNALAVA
;
A
#
# COMPACT_ATOMS: atom_id res chain seq x y z
N MET A 1 5.43 24.17 7.65
CA MET A 1 5.36 23.84 9.09
C MET A 1 5.77 22.38 9.21
N ALA A 2 6.87 22.08 9.90
CA ALA A 2 7.37 20.71 10.02
C ALA A 2 6.44 19.92 10.95
N ILE A 3 5.96 18.78 10.49
CA ILE A 3 5.19 17.83 11.30
C ILE A 3 6.12 17.37 12.43
N PRO A 4 5.69 17.35 13.71
CA PRO A 4 6.49 16.80 14.79
C PRO A 4 6.86 15.35 14.45
N ALA A 5 8.03 14.88 14.92
CA ALA A 5 8.52 13.52 14.76
C ALA A 5 7.59 12.50 15.44
N THR A 6 6.42 12.30 14.84
CA THR A 6 5.45 11.26 15.12
C THR A 6 5.93 10.04 14.33
N ALA A 7 5.91 8.87 14.96
CA ALA A 7 6.41 7.64 14.36
C ALA A 7 5.68 7.41 13.03
N VAL A 8 6.39 7.51 11.90
CA VAL A 8 5.74 7.28 10.61
C VAL A 8 5.32 5.80 10.56
N PRO A 9 4.09 5.47 10.13
CA PRO A 9 3.67 4.08 10.05
C PRO A 9 4.64 3.27 9.20
N VAL A 10 4.84 2.03 9.60
CA VAL A 10 5.68 1.07 8.86
C VAL A 10 4.84 -0.09 8.38
N ILE A 11 5.19 -0.65 7.23
CA ILE A 11 4.63 -1.92 6.78
C ILE A 11 5.20 -3.00 7.68
N THR A 12 4.33 -3.80 8.28
CA THR A 12 4.71 -4.90 9.19
C THR A 12 4.44 -6.27 8.57
N SER A 13 3.48 -6.35 7.66
CA SER A 13 3.29 -7.52 6.82
C SER A 13 2.54 -7.16 5.55
N ALA A 14 2.71 -7.99 4.51
CA ALA A 14 1.82 -7.97 3.36
C ALA A 14 1.54 -9.38 2.87
N ALA A 15 0.46 -9.50 2.10
CA ALA A 15 0.12 -10.69 1.36
C ALA A 15 -0.50 -10.35 0.02
N VAL A 16 -0.20 -11.16 -0.99
CA VAL A 16 -0.93 -11.19 -2.27
C VAL A 16 -1.68 -12.51 -2.34
N THR A 17 -2.98 -12.47 -2.59
CA THR A 17 -3.82 -13.67 -2.65
C THR A 17 -4.54 -13.74 -3.98
N GLY A 18 -4.33 -14.83 -4.72
CA GLY A 18 -5.07 -15.10 -5.94
C GLY A 18 -6.55 -15.36 -5.67
N SER A 19 -7.40 -14.93 -6.59
CA SER A 19 -8.84 -15.04 -6.48
C SER A 19 -9.51 -15.14 -7.85
N ASN A 20 -10.76 -15.59 -7.86
CA ASN A 20 -11.65 -15.49 -9.02
C ASN A 20 -12.45 -14.18 -9.05
N GLY A 21 -11.95 -13.14 -8.38
CA GLY A 21 -12.59 -11.83 -8.25
C GLY A 21 -13.50 -11.69 -7.03
N HIS A 22 -13.84 -12.79 -6.36
CA HIS A 22 -14.66 -12.79 -5.14
C HIS A 22 -14.06 -13.66 -4.04
N ALA A 23 -13.73 -14.93 -4.36
CA ALA A 23 -13.20 -15.89 -3.41
C ALA A 23 -11.72 -16.18 -3.69
N SER A 24 -10.96 -16.41 -2.62
CA SER A 24 -9.59 -16.90 -2.76
C SER A 24 -9.57 -18.26 -3.44
N THR A 25 -8.63 -18.44 -4.35
CA THR A 25 -8.37 -19.71 -5.06
C THR A 25 -7.31 -20.57 -4.36
N GLY A 26 -6.72 -20.05 -3.27
CA GLY A 26 -5.74 -20.76 -2.44
C GLY A 26 -4.27 -20.44 -2.75
N THR A 27 -3.97 -19.66 -3.80
CA THR A 27 -2.62 -19.14 -4.06
C THR A 27 -2.35 -17.91 -3.20
N VAL A 28 -1.32 -17.98 -2.36
CA VAL A 28 -0.97 -16.91 -1.42
C VAL A 28 0.53 -16.70 -1.43
N TRP A 29 0.93 -15.43 -1.53
CA TRP A 29 2.27 -14.95 -1.23
C TRP A 29 2.21 -14.11 0.03
N ASN A 30 3.13 -14.30 0.96
CA ASN A 30 3.16 -13.47 2.16
C ASN A 30 4.58 -13.20 2.67
N THR A 31 4.67 -12.21 3.55
CA THR A 31 5.93 -11.82 4.19
C THR A 31 6.11 -12.45 5.59
N ALA A 32 5.06 -13.03 6.17
CA ALA A 32 4.96 -13.27 7.62
C ALA A 32 4.81 -14.74 8.06
N SER A 33 4.70 -15.70 7.14
CA SER A 33 4.54 -17.12 7.51
C SER A 33 5.01 -18.03 6.39
N ASN A 34 5.89 -18.97 6.73
CA ASN A 34 6.48 -19.94 5.80
C ASN A 34 5.48 -20.98 5.27
N GLN A 35 4.20 -20.88 5.61
CA GLN A 35 3.15 -21.74 5.05
C GLN A 35 2.91 -21.45 3.56
N TYR A 36 3.10 -20.22 3.10
CA TYR A 36 2.74 -19.78 1.75
C TYR A 36 3.97 -19.47 0.89
N TYR A 37 3.76 -19.07 -0.37
CA TYR A 37 4.85 -18.60 -1.24
C TYR A 37 5.49 -17.35 -0.64
N THR A 38 6.78 -17.15 -0.88
CA THR A 38 7.47 -15.99 -0.33
C THR A 38 7.07 -14.72 -1.09
N LEU A 39 6.63 -13.69 -0.37
CA LEU A 39 6.50 -12.31 -0.86
C LEU A 39 7.69 -11.48 -0.38
N PHE A 40 8.31 -10.77 -1.31
CA PHE A 40 9.39 -9.84 -1.06
C PHE A 40 8.90 -8.42 -1.31
N ILE A 41 9.26 -7.49 -0.43
CA ILE A 41 8.99 -6.06 -0.57
C ILE A 41 10.32 -5.32 -0.50
N GLN A 42 10.52 -4.34 -1.38
CA GLN A 42 11.66 -3.42 -1.30
C GLN A 42 11.18 -1.97 -1.34
N HIS A 43 11.78 -1.15 -0.47
CA HIS A 43 11.63 0.30 -0.46
C HIS A 43 12.79 0.98 0.30
N PRO A 44 13.45 2.01 -0.26
CA PRO A 44 13.48 2.32 -1.69
C PRO A 44 14.00 1.13 -2.53
N TYR A 45 13.81 1.21 -3.85
CA TYR A 45 14.28 0.19 -4.79
C TYR A 45 15.79 -0.08 -4.62
N GLY A 46 16.19 -1.35 -4.66
CA GLY A 46 17.60 -1.77 -4.52
C GLY A 46 18.03 -2.22 -3.10
N ASN A 47 17.17 -2.09 -2.09
CA ASN A 47 17.41 -2.67 -0.76
C ASN A 47 17.17 -4.19 -0.72
N THR A 48 17.74 -4.89 0.26
CA THR A 48 17.75 -6.36 0.37
C THR A 48 16.35 -6.99 0.31
N LEU A 49 16.21 -8.05 -0.49
CA LEU A 49 15.03 -8.91 -0.55
C LEU A 49 14.96 -9.77 0.72
N ASN A 50 14.01 -9.49 1.62
CA ASN A 50 13.83 -10.27 2.85
C ASN A 50 13.06 -11.56 2.57
N ALA A 51 13.55 -12.69 3.07
CA ALA A 51 12.87 -13.98 3.00
C ALA A 51 11.54 -14.02 3.79
N ASN A 52 10.67 -14.98 3.46
CA ASN A 52 9.41 -15.19 4.18
C ASN A 52 9.67 -15.43 5.67
N GLY A 53 8.84 -14.85 6.54
CA GLY A 53 8.98 -14.96 7.99
C GLY A 53 10.17 -14.18 8.57
N ALA A 54 10.99 -13.55 7.74
CA ALA A 54 12.11 -12.70 8.13
C ALA A 54 11.94 -11.25 7.63
N PHE A 55 10.72 -10.88 7.21
CA PHE A 55 10.42 -9.52 6.77
C PHE A 55 10.60 -8.52 7.92
N THR A 56 11.57 -7.62 7.74
CA THR A 56 11.71 -6.44 8.59
C THR A 56 10.79 -5.33 8.09
N SER A 57 10.29 -4.52 9.00
CA SER A 57 9.36 -3.45 8.65
C SER A 57 9.91 -2.50 7.58
N ALA A 58 9.08 -2.10 6.61
CA ALA A 58 9.44 -1.11 5.59
C ALA A 58 8.83 0.26 5.94
N PRO A 59 9.59 1.36 5.92
CA PRO A 59 9.07 2.68 6.25
C PRO A 59 8.06 3.14 5.19
N VAL A 60 7.00 3.82 5.63
CA VAL A 60 6.11 4.58 4.75
C VAL A 60 6.57 6.04 4.73
N GLY A 61 6.43 6.74 3.60
CA GLY A 61 6.66 8.18 3.54
C GLY A 61 5.66 8.95 4.41
N SER A 62 6.06 10.13 4.89
CA SER A 62 5.23 10.95 5.78
C SER A 62 4.12 11.73 5.05
N ILE A 63 4.35 12.17 3.80
CA ILE A 63 3.36 12.80 2.92
C ILE A 63 3.71 12.43 1.46
N GLY A 64 2.69 12.21 0.64
CA GLY A 64 2.82 11.93 -0.79
C GLY A 64 2.84 10.44 -1.11
N ALA A 65 3.14 10.13 -2.37
CA ALA A 65 3.23 8.76 -2.85
C ALA A 65 4.54 8.09 -2.38
N SER A 66 4.42 6.87 -1.89
CA SER A 66 5.54 5.96 -1.61
C SER A 66 5.35 4.70 -2.43
N ASP A 67 6.29 4.42 -3.33
CA ASP A 67 6.25 3.26 -4.22
C ASP A 67 7.09 2.11 -3.68
N TYR A 68 6.54 0.91 -3.77
CA TYR A 68 7.15 -0.32 -3.28
C TYR A 68 7.20 -1.31 -4.41
N THR A 69 8.34 -1.98 -4.58
CA THR A 69 8.44 -3.10 -5.50
C THR A 69 8.14 -4.40 -4.78
N LEU A 70 7.40 -5.26 -5.47
CA LEU A 70 7.05 -6.59 -5.04
C LEU A 70 7.75 -7.61 -5.92
N ALA A 71 8.24 -8.69 -5.31
CA ALA A 71 8.59 -9.90 -6.01
C ALA A 71 8.02 -11.10 -5.25
N GLY A 72 7.69 -12.17 -5.94
CA GLY A 72 7.17 -13.38 -5.30
C GLY A 72 7.57 -14.63 -6.03
N ASP A 73 7.81 -15.71 -5.29
CA ASP A 73 8.17 -17.00 -5.88
C ASP A 73 7.07 -17.46 -6.86
N GLY A 74 7.43 -18.06 -7.98
CA GLY A 74 6.44 -18.42 -8.98
C GLY A 74 5.55 -19.62 -8.64
N TRP A 75 4.36 -19.61 -9.23
CA TRP A 75 3.40 -20.71 -9.20
C TRP A 75 3.10 -21.24 -10.61
N PRO A 76 2.87 -22.56 -10.81
CA PRO A 76 3.32 -23.65 -9.94
C PRO A 76 4.84 -23.80 -10.06
N THR A 77 5.47 -24.40 -9.05
CA THR A 77 6.93 -24.55 -8.93
C THR A 77 7.54 -25.22 -10.17
N ASN A 78 8.77 -24.82 -10.52
CA ASN A 78 9.51 -25.37 -11.68
C ASN A 78 8.83 -25.24 -13.06
N THR A 79 7.78 -24.42 -13.20
CA THR A 79 7.09 -24.21 -14.48
C THR A 79 7.19 -22.75 -14.97
N LYS A 80 6.90 -22.56 -16.25
CA LYS A 80 6.70 -21.24 -16.89
C LYS A 80 5.24 -20.98 -17.27
N LYS A 81 4.28 -21.71 -16.66
CA LYS A 81 2.86 -21.49 -16.95
C LYS A 81 2.47 -20.10 -16.45
N GLY A 82 1.52 -19.46 -17.12
CA GLY A 82 1.13 -18.07 -16.90
C GLY A 82 0.62 -17.76 -15.50
N ASN A 83 -0.05 -16.62 -15.37
CA ASN A 83 -0.66 -16.18 -14.13
C ASN A 83 -1.53 -17.30 -13.52
N SER A 84 -1.46 -17.44 -12.20
CA SER A 84 -2.17 -18.47 -11.45
C SER A 84 -3.66 -18.19 -11.41
N ASP A 85 -3.98 -16.90 -11.36
CA ASP A 85 -5.32 -16.40 -11.13
C ASP A 85 -5.59 -15.17 -12.02
N PRO A 86 -6.87 -14.93 -12.35
CA PRO A 86 -7.28 -13.75 -13.09
C PRO A 86 -7.32 -12.48 -12.21
N PHE A 87 -7.40 -12.62 -10.88
CA PHE A 87 -7.40 -11.48 -9.96
C PHE A 87 -6.48 -11.72 -8.77
N TYR A 88 -5.88 -10.65 -8.25
CA TYR A 88 -4.99 -10.69 -7.09
C TYR A 88 -5.40 -9.65 -6.07
N ASN A 89 -5.56 -10.06 -4.82
CA ASN A 89 -5.85 -9.16 -3.70
C ASN A 89 -4.56 -8.86 -2.95
N LEU A 90 -4.16 -7.60 -2.92
CA LEU A 90 -3.11 -7.11 -2.03
C LEU A 90 -3.71 -6.80 -0.66
N THR A 91 -3.04 -7.25 0.40
CA THR A 91 -3.30 -6.85 1.78
C THR A 91 -2.00 -6.31 2.37
N VAL A 92 -2.00 -5.09 2.89
CA VAL A 92 -0.85 -4.45 3.54
C VAL A 92 -1.24 -4.02 4.94
N VAL A 93 -0.42 -4.39 5.93
CA VAL A 93 -0.61 -4.03 7.34
C VAL A 93 0.36 -2.92 7.72
N LEU A 94 -0.19 -1.74 7.99
CA LEU A 94 0.53 -0.57 8.48
C LEU A 94 0.44 -0.52 10.00
N THR A 95 1.56 -0.29 10.67
CA THR A 95 1.63 -0.19 12.13
C THR A 95 2.33 1.10 12.54
N GLU A 96 1.71 1.85 13.43
CA GLU A 96 2.29 3.01 14.13
C GLU A 96 2.05 2.81 15.63
N ASN A 97 3.10 2.92 16.45
CA ASN A 97 3.00 2.83 17.92
C ASN A 97 2.22 1.59 18.43
N GLY A 98 2.41 0.44 17.79
CA GLY A 98 1.73 -0.82 18.14
C GLY A 98 0.28 -0.94 17.66
N VAL A 99 -0.26 0.07 16.99
CA VAL A 99 -1.61 0.05 16.40
C VAL A 99 -1.51 -0.32 14.93
N SER A 100 -2.10 -1.45 14.55
CA SER A 100 -2.12 -1.94 13.17
C SER A 100 -3.44 -1.61 12.45
N LYS A 101 -3.33 -1.19 11.19
CA LYS A 101 -4.47 -0.98 10.28
C LYS A 101 -4.14 -1.59 8.92
N THR A 102 -5.18 -1.98 8.19
CA THR A 102 -5.02 -2.75 6.95
C THR A 102 -5.51 -1.94 5.76
N LEU A 103 -4.73 -1.97 4.69
CA LEU A 103 -5.12 -1.51 3.36
C LEU A 103 -5.26 -2.72 2.44
N THR A 104 -6.29 -2.72 1.60
CA THR A 104 -6.55 -3.78 0.64
C THR A 104 -6.93 -3.22 -0.73
N GLY A 105 -6.59 -3.97 -1.77
CA GLY A 105 -7.04 -3.68 -3.12
C GLY A 105 -6.92 -4.89 -4.03
N ILE A 106 -7.56 -4.82 -5.18
CA ILE A 106 -7.64 -5.90 -6.14
C ILE A 106 -7.05 -5.45 -7.49
N PHE A 107 -6.21 -6.30 -8.06
CA PHE A 107 -5.69 -6.18 -9.42
C PHE A 107 -6.41 -7.22 -10.30
N ASP A 108 -6.94 -6.76 -11.43
CA ASP A 108 -7.54 -7.57 -12.48
C ASP A 108 -6.55 -7.70 -13.63
N GLU A 109 -6.11 -8.93 -13.89
CA GLU A 109 -5.10 -9.22 -14.90
C GLU A 109 -5.60 -9.00 -16.33
N ALA A 110 -6.88 -9.27 -16.57
CA ALA A 110 -7.47 -9.16 -17.90
C ALA A 110 -7.58 -7.70 -18.34
N THR A 111 -7.92 -6.80 -17.41
CA THR A 111 -8.06 -5.37 -17.69
C THR A 111 -6.81 -4.57 -17.34
N GLN A 112 -5.83 -5.18 -16.64
CA GLN A 112 -4.71 -4.52 -15.99
C GLN A 112 -5.17 -3.38 -15.05
N GLY A 113 -6.37 -3.52 -14.49
CA GLY A 113 -7.00 -2.52 -13.65
C GLY A 113 -6.73 -2.77 -12.17
N PHE A 114 -6.53 -1.68 -11.42
CA PHE A 114 -6.47 -1.71 -9.96
C PHE A 114 -7.68 -1.01 -9.34
N ALA A 115 -8.22 -1.59 -8.27
CA ALA A 115 -9.20 -0.95 -7.41
C ALA A 115 -8.87 -1.14 -5.92
N SER A 116 -8.81 -0.04 -5.17
CA SER A 116 -8.75 -0.10 -3.70
C SER A 116 -10.07 -0.65 -3.16
N THR A 117 -9.99 -1.64 -2.29
CA THR A 117 -11.16 -2.27 -1.63
C THR A 117 -11.30 -1.85 -0.17
N SER A 118 -10.26 -1.25 0.41
CA SER A 118 -10.30 -0.60 1.73
C SER A 118 -10.49 0.92 1.62
N ASN A 119 -11.11 1.51 2.64
CA ASN A 119 -11.05 2.94 2.88
C ASN A 119 -9.64 3.36 3.35
N ALA A 120 -9.32 4.65 3.19
CA ALA A 120 -8.09 5.21 3.74
C ALA A 120 -8.03 5.02 5.27
N VAL A 121 -6.84 4.71 5.80
CA VAL A 121 -6.59 4.54 7.22
C VAL A 121 -5.85 5.75 7.77
N LYS A 122 -6.21 6.20 8.98
CA LYS A 122 -5.65 7.43 9.57
C LYS A 122 -4.61 7.14 10.65
N PHE A 123 -3.45 7.78 10.56
CA PHE A 123 -2.35 7.73 11.52
C PHE A 123 -1.84 9.15 11.76
N SER A 124 -1.73 9.56 13.02
CA SER A 124 -1.25 10.90 13.42
C SER A 124 -1.77 12.08 12.57
N GLY A 125 -3.05 12.05 12.15
CA GLY A 125 -3.67 13.12 11.35
C GLY A 125 -3.59 12.94 9.82
N VAL A 126 -2.79 12.01 9.33
CA VAL A 126 -2.55 11.71 7.92
C VAL A 126 -3.38 10.51 7.47
N ASN A 127 -4.02 10.62 6.31
CA ASN A 127 -4.76 9.51 5.69
C ASN A 127 -3.83 8.75 4.73
N TYR A 128 -3.75 7.43 4.91
CA TYR A 128 -2.99 6.52 4.07
C TYR A 128 -3.96 5.69 3.23
N SER A 129 -3.73 5.62 1.93
CA SER A 129 -4.57 4.85 0.99
C SER A 129 -3.71 4.12 -0.04
N LEU A 130 -4.18 2.97 -0.48
CA LEU A 130 -3.62 2.27 -1.62
C LEU A 130 -4.12 2.93 -2.90
N THR A 131 -3.22 3.38 -3.77
CA THR A 131 -3.59 4.08 -5.01
C THR A 131 -3.20 3.34 -6.27
N ASP A 132 -2.28 2.39 -6.16
CA ASP A 132 -1.88 1.53 -7.27
C ASP A 132 -1.45 0.16 -6.73
N PHE A 133 -1.66 -0.87 -7.54
CA PHE A 133 -1.13 -2.21 -7.33
C PHE A 133 -1.20 -3.01 -8.64
N ASN A 134 -0.10 -3.65 -8.98
CA ASN A 134 -0.05 -4.65 -10.05
C ASN A 134 0.72 -5.89 -9.57
N TRP A 135 0.38 -7.04 -10.16
CA TRP A 135 1.00 -8.31 -9.84
C TRP A 135 0.91 -9.26 -11.02
N VAL A 136 2.04 -9.52 -11.66
CA VAL A 136 2.10 -10.31 -12.90
C VAL A 136 3.28 -11.25 -12.88
N ARG A 137 3.09 -12.42 -13.49
CA ARG A 137 4.15 -13.41 -13.63
C ARG A 137 5.08 -13.04 -14.78
N GLY A 138 6.36 -12.89 -14.46
CA GLY A 138 7.41 -12.67 -15.44
C GLY A 138 7.90 -13.96 -16.11
N LEU A 139 8.99 -13.87 -16.85
CA LEU A 139 9.64 -15.00 -17.54
C LEU A 139 10.94 -15.47 -16.87
N SER A 140 11.40 -14.74 -15.86
CA SER A 140 12.68 -14.93 -15.18
C SER A 140 12.49 -15.36 -13.73
N ASN A 141 13.40 -16.19 -13.24
CA ASN A 141 13.58 -16.48 -11.82
C ASN A 141 14.48 -15.37 -11.23
N ILE A 142 13.88 -14.47 -10.46
CA ILE A 142 14.54 -13.31 -9.83
C ILE A 142 14.67 -13.46 -8.32
N VAL A 143 13.91 -14.36 -7.69
CA VAL A 143 13.91 -14.57 -6.23
C VAL A 143 14.20 -16.00 -5.81
N GLY A 144 14.43 -16.93 -6.73
CA GLY A 144 14.64 -18.34 -6.42
C GLY A 144 15.85 -18.63 -5.52
N SER A 145 16.90 -17.80 -5.56
CA SER A 145 18.03 -17.91 -4.60
C SER A 145 17.68 -17.44 -3.19
N HIS A 146 16.60 -16.68 -3.04
CA HIS A 146 16.14 -16.09 -1.78
C HIS A 146 14.85 -16.73 -1.25
N SER A 147 14.19 -17.54 -2.08
CA SER A 147 12.91 -18.16 -1.75
C SER A 147 13.12 -19.21 -0.67
N VAL A 148 12.23 -19.21 0.33
CA VAL A 148 12.17 -20.28 1.33
C VAL A 148 11.10 -21.24 0.86
N GLY A 149 11.39 -22.55 0.83
CA GLY A 149 10.41 -23.56 0.43
C GLY A 149 9.16 -23.47 1.30
N SER A 150 7.98 -23.40 0.67
CA SER A 150 6.70 -23.40 1.39
C SER A 150 6.54 -24.69 2.19
N ALA A 151 6.16 -24.56 3.46
CA ALA A 151 5.88 -25.69 4.34
C ALA A 151 4.66 -26.53 3.89
N VAL A 152 3.80 -25.98 3.02
CA VAL A 152 2.70 -26.71 2.38
C VAL A 152 3.21 -27.59 1.22
N TYR A 153 4.41 -27.32 0.69
CA TYR A 153 5.04 -28.09 -0.40
C TYR A 153 6.47 -28.57 -0.06
N PRO A 154 6.64 -29.38 1.02
CA PRO A 154 7.92 -29.63 1.68
C PRO A 154 9.00 -30.42 0.91
N HIS A 155 8.75 -30.81 -0.35
CA HIS A 155 9.68 -31.61 -1.16
C HIS A 155 9.87 -31.09 -2.60
N GLN A 156 9.42 -29.87 -2.87
CA GLN A 156 9.61 -29.23 -4.17
C GLN A 156 10.91 -28.43 -4.15
N PRO A 157 11.79 -28.54 -5.18
CA PRO A 157 12.95 -27.67 -5.32
C PRO A 157 12.53 -26.21 -5.19
N ILE A 158 13.26 -25.44 -4.38
CA ILE A 158 13.04 -24.02 -4.17
C ILE A 158 13.06 -23.30 -5.52
N GLY A 159 12.05 -22.47 -5.77
CA GLY A 159 12.00 -21.58 -6.93
C GLY A 159 11.17 -22.10 -8.11
N SER A 160 10.44 -21.18 -8.69
CA SER A 160 9.91 -21.31 -10.05
C SER A 160 10.95 -21.01 -11.12
N LYS A 161 10.68 -21.41 -12.37
CA LYS A 161 11.43 -20.90 -13.54
C LYS A 161 11.05 -19.48 -13.91
N SER A 162 9.91 -19.00 -13.41
CA SER A 162 9.53 -17.61 -13.51
C SER A 162 8.73 -17.14 -12.32
N ASP A 163 9.06 -15.95 -11.84
CA ASP A 163 8.54 -15.37 -10.61
C ASP A 163 7.52 -14.27 -10.89
N TYR A 164 6.76 -13.93 -9.85
CA TYR A 164 5.88 -12.77 -9.87
C TYR A 164 6.65 -11.50 -9.58
N GLN A 165 6.24 -10.44 -10.26
CA GLN A 165 6.74 -9.08 -10.09
C GLN A 165 5.55 -8.15 -10.00
N GLY A 166 5.70 -7.12 -9.20
CA GLY A 166 4.68 -6.11 -9.05
C GLY A 166 5.19 -4.85 -8.41
N ALA A 167 4.28 -3.91 -8.25
CA ALA A 167 4.49 -2.74 -7.44
C ALA A 167 3.17 -2.33 -6.79
N PHE A 168 3.26 -1.54 -5.73
CA PHE A 168 2.11 -0.84 -5.18
C PHE A 168 2.52 0.53 -4.65
N THR A 169 1.55 1.43 -4.57
CA THR A 169 1.76 2.78 -4.07
C THR A 169 0.86 3.05 -2.88
N ILE A 170 1.46 3.52 -1.79
CA ILE A 170 0.74 4.10 -0.66
C ILE A 170 0.82 5.61 -0.78
N ASN A 171 -0.34 6.26 -0.84
CA ASN A 171 -0.43 7.72 -0.78
C ASN A 171 -0.76 8.18 0.64
N ALA A 172 0.06 9.08 1.17
CA ALA A 172 -0.14 9.75 2.45
C ALA A 172 -0.66 11.18 2.23
N ALA A 173 -1.95 11.40 2.45
CA ALA A 173 -2.60 12.69 2.30
C ALA A 173 -2.80 13.39 3.65
N GLY A 174 -2.14 14.53 3.83
CA GLY A 174 -2.37 15.40 4.98
C GLY A 174 -3.79 15.98 4.95
N VAL A 175 -4.53 15.85 6.04
CA VAL A 175 -5.82 16.54 6.19
C VAL A 175 -5.53 17.98 6.62
N PRO A 176 -6.10 19.01 5.95
CA PRO A 176 -5.97 20.38 6.40
C PRO A 176 -6.44 20.49 7.86
N GLU A 177 -5.53 20.93 8.74
CA GLU A 177 -5.78 20.96 10.17
C GLU A 177 -6.91 21.95 10.51
N PRO A 178 -7.64 21.76 11.63
CA PRO A 178 -8.68 22.68 12.10
C PRO A 178 -8.23 24.16 12.17
N ALA A 179 -6.95 24.42 12.39
CA ALA A 179 -6.38 25.76 12.38
C ALA A 179 -6.41 26.40 10.97
N THR A 180 -6.24 25.61 9.91
CA THR A 180 -6.39 26.07 8.52
C THR A 180 -7.85 26.45 8.24
N TRP A 181 -8.80 25.62 8.69
CA TRP A 181 -10.23 25.96 8.63
C TRP A 181 -10.54 27.23 9.43
N GLY A 182 -9.95 27.36 10.62
CA GLY A 182 -10.06 28.54 11.47
C GLY A 182 -9.51 29.80 10.79
N LEU A 183 -8.32 29.73 10.17
CA LEU A 183 -7.74 30.83 9.41
C LEU A 183 -8.56 31.19 8.17
N MET A 184 -9.17 30.22 7.48
CA MET A 184 -10.09 30.50 6.38
C MET A 184 -11.34 31.23 6.88
N ILE A 185 -11.93 30.76 7.98
CA ILE A 185 -13.11 31.40 8.58
C ILE A 185 -12.77 32.81 9.06
N VAL A 186 -11.63 33.02 9.72
CA VAL A 186 -11.18 34.34 10.17
C VAL A 186 -10.84 35.23 8.98
N GLY A 187 -10.18 34.71 7.94
CA GLY A 187 -9.82 35.45 6.73
C GLY A 187 -11.05 35.89 5.95
N PHE A 188 -11.92 34.96 5.56
CA PHE A 188 -13.15 35.26 4.84
C PHE A 188 -14.15 36.04 5.71
N GLY A 189 -14.26 35.72 7.00
CA GLY A 189 -15.07 36.44 7.96
C GLY A 189 -14.61 37.88 8.17
N GLY A 190 -13.30 38.11 8.19
CA GLY A 190 -12.70 39.45 8.24
C GLY A 190 -13.04 40.28 7.01
N VAL A 191 -12.85 39.71 5.80
CA VAL A 191 -13.22 40.38 4.54
C VAL A 191 -14.72 40.71 4.51
N ALA A 192 -15.59 39.74 4.81
CA ALA A 192 -17.04 39.96 4.86
C ALA A 192 -17.44 41.01 5.91
N GLY A 193 -16.78 41.02 7.08
CA GLY A 193 -16.99 42.01 8.12
C GLY A 193 -16.64 43.44 7.68
N THR A 194 -15.52 43.61 6.98
CA THR A 194 -15.14 44.94 6.43
C THR A 194 -16.10 45.41 5.33
N MET A 195 -16.58 44.52 4.46
CA MET A 195 -17.59 44.84 3.45
C MET A 195 -18.92 45.25 4.09
N ARG A 196 -19.35 44.56 5.14
CA ARG A 196 -20.57 44.90 5.89
C ARG A 196 -20.47 46.28 6.54
N ARG A 197 -19.33 46.62 7.14
CA ARG A 197 -19.10 47.95 7.75
C ARG A 197 -19.16 49.07 6.71
N ARG A 198 -18.57 48.87 5.52
CA ARG A 198 -18.62 49.88 4.43
C ARG A 198 -20.04 50.08 3.91
N ARG A 199 -20.84 49.02 3.78
CA ARG A 199 -22.24 49.10 3.36
C ARG A 199 -23.12 49.86 4.36
N SER A 200 -22.93 49.64 5.66
CA SER A 200 -23.66 50.39 6.69
C SER A 200 -23.36 51.89 6.65
N ASN A 201 -22.11 52.28 6.37
CA ASN A 201 -21.74 53.70 6.23
C ASN A 201 -22.30 54.32 4.94
N ALA A 202 -22.45 53.55 3.85
CA ALA A 202 -23.02 54.04 2.61
C ALA A 202 -24.55 54.23 2.68
N LEU A 203 -25.26 53.44 3.51
CA LEU A 203 -26.70 53.57 3.73
C LEU A 203 -27.07 54.63 4.78
N ALA A 204 -26.14 55.06 5.63
CA ALA A 204 -26.37 56.11 6.64
C ALA A 204 -26.13 57.54 6.11
N VAL A 205 -25.64 57.68 4.87
CA VAL A 205 -25.34 58.96 4.20
C VAL A 205 -26.34 59.26 3.07
N ALA A 206 -27.30 58.36 2.82
CA ALA A 206 -28.45 58.56 1.93
C ALA A 206 -29.71 58.87 2.73
#